data_AF-A0A837D6S7-F1
#
_entry.id   AF-A0A837D6S7-F1
#
_cell.length_a   1.000
_cell.length_b   1.000
_cell.length_c   1.000
_cell.angle_alpha   90.00
_cell.angle_beta   90.00
_cell.angle_gamma   90.00
#
_symmetry.space_group_name_H-M   'P 1'
#
loop_
_entity.id
_entity.type
_entity.pdbx_description
1 polymer ?
#
loop_
_entity_poly.entity_id
_entity_poly.type
_entity_poly.pdbx_seq_one_letter_code
_entity_poly.pdbx_strand_id
1 'polypeptide(L)'
;MWRYYSTEIDDAAVRWGDTVPPELAAEHAALALFGLHQRAKTTPMHKKGIHPAAALLRLRRHTDKVSPEALDRRVAIAVSSPSVAVLCTRLRGLVEQLRLIDQPWDYDLLHTDLKDWHYPHRRDRVRRRWALAYRTWTETDTGNPGA
;
A
#
# COMPACT_ATOMS: atom_id res chain seq x y z
N MET A 1 3.54 -13.31 0.93
CA MET A 1 3.26 -13.56 2.37
C MET A 1 4.33 -14.44 2.97
N TRP A 2 5.10 -13.89 3.91
CA TRP A 2 6.46 -14.29 4.24
C TRP A 2 6.56 -15.69 4.87
N ARG A 3 7.36 -16.55 4.23
CA ARG A 3 7.63 -17.91 4.69
C ARG A 3 8.78 -17.82 5.69
N TYR A 4 8.43 -17.72 6.97
CA TYR A 4 9.35 -17.80 8.13
C TYR A 4 10.36 -16.65 8.26
N TYR A 5 9.88 -15.45 8.60
CA TYR A 5 10.76 -14.43 9.21
C TYR A 5 10.52 -14.44 10.72
N SER A 6 11.48 -14.93 11.49
CA SER A 6 11.51 -14.75 12.94
C SER A 6 12.33 -13.50 13.22
N THR A 7 11.68 -12.38 13.48
CA THR A 7 12.38 -11.23 14.06
C THR A 7 12.53 -11.52 15.54
N GLU A 8 13.76 -11.70 16.02
CA GLU A 8 14.04 -11.71 17.45
C GLU A 8 13.61 -10.35 18.01
N ILE A 9 12.61 -10.36 18.89
CA ILE A 9 12.23 -9.17 19.64
C ILE A 9 13.28 -9.04 20.73
N ASP A 10 14.10 -8.00 20.67
CA ASP A 10 14.89 -7.60 21.83
C ASP A 10 13.94 -7.02 22.88
N ASP A 11 13.39 -7.90 23.72
CA ASP A 11 12.47 -7.58 24.80
C ASP A 11 13.06 -6.55 25.78
N ALA A 12 14.40 -6.42 25.86
CA ALA A 12 15.06 -5.47 26.73
C ALA A 12 14.94 -4.03 26.20
N ALA A 13 15.05 -3.82 24.89
CA ALA A 13 14.83 -2.52 24.25
C ALA A 13 13.35 -2.10 24.34
N VAL A 14 12.43 -3.03 24.03
CA VAL A 14 10.98 -2.73 24.07
C VAL A 14 10.49 -2.42 25.50
N ARG A 15 11.09 -3.04 26.53
CA ARG A 15 10.74 -2.80 27.94
C ARG A 15 11.16 -1.44 28.49
N TRP A 16 12.14 -0.77 27.88
CA TRP A 16 12.66 0.52 28.35
C TRP A 16 12.09 1.76 27.64
N GLY A 17 11.04 1.58 26.84
CA GLY A 17 10.42 2.67 26.08
C GLY A 17 11.14 3.00 24.78
N ASP A 18 12.04 2.12 24.32
CA ASP A 18 12.69 2.28 23.02
C ASP A 18 11.72 1.97 21.87
N THR A 19 11.91 2.74 20.81
CA THR A 19 11.04 2.79 19.63
C THR A 19 10.98 1.43 18.94
N VAL A 20 9.77 0.97 18.57
CA VAL A 20 9.59 -0.25 17.77
C VAL A 20 10.45 -0.17 16.49
N PRO A 21 11.28 -1.18 16.20
CA PRO A 21 12.10 -1.21 14.99
C PRO A 21 11.26 -0.94 13.73
N PRO A 22 11.76 -0.13 12.77
CA PRO A 22 11.08 0.14 11.51
C PRO A 22 10.56 -1.10 10.78
N GLU A 23 11.31 -2.20 10.83
CA GLU A 23 10.97 -3.50 10.25
C GLU A 23 9.69 -4.06 10.88
N LEU A 24 9.65 -4.16 12.21
CA LEU A 24 8.50 -4.68 12.96
C LEU A 24 7.27 -3.78 12.79
N ALA A 25 7.47 -2.47 12.80
CA ALA A 25 6.39 -1.50 12.58
C ALA A 25 5.78 -1.64 11.18
N ALA A 26 6.62 -1.78 10.15
CA ALA A 26 6.19 -1.94 8.77
C ALA A 26 5.50 -3.31 8.52
N GLU A 27 6.04 -4.38 9.10
CA GLU A 27 5.45 -5.72 9.03
C GLU A 27 4.07 -5.74 9.67
N HIS A 28 3.96 -5.24 10.92
CA HIS A 28 2.69 -5.14 11.63
C HIS A 28 1.65 -4.35 10.82
N ALA A 29 2.04 -3.19 10.29
CA ALA A 29 1.16 -2.35 9.48
C ALA A 29 0.68 -3.07 8.20
N ALA A 30 1.58 -3.74 7.48
CA ALA A 30 1.22 -4.49 6.27
C ALA A 30 0.24 -5.63 6.58
N LEU A 31 0.50 -6.41 7.65
CA LEU A 31 -0.38 -7.50 8.09
C LEU A 31 -1.74 -6.99 8.56
N ALA A 32 -1.78 -5.89 9.31
CA ALA A 32 -3.03 -5.29 9.77
C ALA A 32 -3.89 -4.79 8.60
N LEU A 33 -3.27 -4.13 7.60
CA LEU A 33 -3.95 -3.70 6.38
C LEU A 33 -4.38 -4.89 5.52
N PHE A 34 -3.61 -5.98 5.49
CA PHE A 34 -4.01 -7.22 4.80
C PHE A 34 -5.22 -7.86 5.48
N GLY A 35 -5.19 -8.01 6.81
CA GLY A 35 -6.32 -8.57 7.56
C GLY A 35 -7.60 -7.77 7.33
N LEU A 36 -7.50 -6.44 7.31
CA LEU A 36 -8.62 -5.57 6.95
C LEU A 36 -9.13 -5.86 5.54
N HIS A 37 -8.24 -5.94 4.55
CA HIS A 37 -8.59 -6.15 3.15
C HIS A 37 -9.23 -7.52 2.92
N GLN A 38 -8.67 -8.57 3.52
CA GLN A 38 -9.10 -9.96 3.35
C GLN A 38 -10.38 -10.29 4.12
N ARG A 39 -10.73 -9.54 5.19
CA ARG A 39 -11.87 -9.86 6.05
C ARG A 39 -13.18 -9.97 5.25
N ALA A 40 -13.85 -11.11 5.37
CA ALA A 40 -15.08 -11.46 4.66
C ALA A 40 -14.95 -11.48 3.12
N LYS A 41 -13.73 -11.67 2.59
CA LYS A 41 -13.47 -11.89 1.16
C LYS A 41 -13.13 -13.35 0.90
N THR A 42 -13.74 -13.92 -0.13
CA THR A 42 -13.49 -15.29 -0.61
C THR A 42 -12.33 -15.35 -1.60
N THR A 43 -12.03 -14.23 -2.28
CA THR A 43 -10.89 -14.10 -3.18
C THR A 43 -9.65 -13.58 -2.42
N PRO A 44 -8.42 -14.03 -2.77
CA PRO A 44 -7.20 -13.53 -2.14
C PRO A 44 -6.94 -12.05 -2.47
N MET A 45 -6.84 -11.22 -1.44
CA MET A 45 -6.53 -9.78 -1.53
C MET A 45 -5.03 -9.49 -1.56
N HIS A 46 -4.21 -10.50 -1.26
CA HIS A 46 -2.78 -10.51 -1.53
C HIS A 46 -2.51 -11.22 -2.86
N LYS A 47 -1.93 -10.51 -3.82
CA LYS A 47 -1.42 -11.10 -5.07
C LYS A 47 -0.06 -10.54 -5.42
N LYS A 48 0.92 -11.43 -5.60
CA LYS A 48 2.30 -11.05 -5.94
C LYS A 48 2.36 -10.24 -7.24
N GLY A 49 3.23 -9.24 -7.26
CA GLY A 49 3.53 -8.42 -8.44
C GLY A 49 2.55 -7.28 -8.71
N ILE A 50 1.42 -7.20 -8.01
CA ILE A 50 0.48 -6.07 -8.17
C ILE A 50 0.92 -4.93 -7.25
N HIS A 51 1.66 -3.97 -7.79
CA HIS A 51 2.12 -2.81 -7.02
C HIS A 51 0.94 -1.98 -6.46
N PRO A 52 1.04 -1.42 -5.23
CA PRO A 52 -0.04 -0.64 -4.62
C PRO A 52 -0.63 0.47 -5.51
N ALA A 53 0.24 1.26 -6.14
CA ALA A 53 -0.17 2.30 -7.07
C ALA A 53 -0.93 1.78 -8.31
N ALA A 54 -0.57 0.60 -8.84
CA ALA A 54 -1.27 0.00 -9.98
C ALA A 54 -2.68 -0.47 -9.59
N ALA A 55 -2.83 -1.04 -8.38
CA ALA A 55 -4.15 -1.40 -7.85
C ALA A 55 -5.05 -0.17 -7.64
N LEU A 56 -4.50 0.93 -7.14
CA LEU A 56 -5.24 2.19 -6.99
C LEU A 56 -5.62 2.80 -8.34
N LEU A 57 -4.76 2.69 -9.35
CA LEU A 57 -5.08 3.13 -10.70
C LEU A 57 -6.20 2.29 -11.33
N ARG A 58 -6.22 0.98 -11.05
CA ARG A 58 -7.35 0.12 -11.43
C ARG A 58 -8.63 0.55 -10.72
N LEU A 59 -8.58 0.83 -9.41
CA LEU A 59 -9.72 1.40 -8.67
C LEU A 59 -10.22 2.71 -9.28
N ARG A 60 -9.32 3.60 -9.72
CA ARG A 60 -9.64 4.87 -10.38
C ARG A 60 -10.51 4.71 -11.62
N ARG A 61 -10.42 3.56 -12.30
CA ARG A 61 -11.19 3.24 -13.51
C ARG A 61 -12.62 2.77 -13.22
N HIS A 62 -12.93 2.43 -11.97
CA HIS A 62 -14.27 2.06 -11.51
C HIS A 62 -15.05 3.28 -11.05
N THR A 63 -15.40 4.15 -12.00
CA THR A 63 -16.08 5.44 -11.76
C THR A 63 -17.46 5.30 -11.13
N ASP A 64 -18.11 4.14 -11.31
CA ASP A 64 -19.39 3.78 -10.68
C ASP A 64 -19.26 3.51 -9.17
N LYS A 65 -18.04 3.22 -8.68
CA LYS A 65 -17.76 2.94 -7.26
C LYS A 65 -17.09 4.10 -6.55
N VAL A 66 -16.18 4.81 -7.23
CA VAL A 66 -15.35 5.87 -6.63
C VAL A 66 -15.15 7.01 -7.63
N SER A 67 -15.31 8.26 -7.17
CA SER A 67 -14.92 9.44 -7.96
C SER A 67 -13.40 9.46 -8.20
N PRO A 68 -12.93 9.52 -9.46
CA PRO A 68 -11.51 9.60 -9.79
C PRO A 68 -10.81 10.78 -9.11
N GLU A 69 -11.41 11.95 -9.10
CA GLU A 69 -10.83 13.18 -8.53
C GLU A 69 -10.70 13.05 -7.01
N ALA A 70 -11.69 12.44 -6.36
CA ALA A 70 -11.66 12.21 -4.93
C ALA A 70 -10.65 11.11 -4.56
N LEU A 71 -10.43 10.11 -5.41
CA LEU A 71 -9.37 9.12 -5.23
C LEU A 71 -7.99 9.76 -5.43
N ASP A 72 -7.80 10.55 -6.49
CA ASP A 72 -6.55 11.25 -6.80
C ASP A 72 -6.10 12.13 -5.61
N ARG A 73 -7.03 12.88 -5.01
CA ARG A 73 -6.77 13.64 -3.78
C ARG A 73 -6.33 12.74 -2.61
N ARG A 74 -7.01 11.61 -2.38
CA ARG A 74 -6.66 10.68 -1.29
C ARG A 74 -5.29 10.04 -1.51
N VAL A 75 -4.96 9.66 -2.74
CA VAL A 75 -3.65 9.12 -3.10
C VAL A 75 -2.56 10.17 -2.90
N ALA A 76 -2.77 11.40 -3.38
CA ALA A 76 -1.84 12.51 -3.18
C ALA A 76 -1.59 12.81 -1.69
N ILE A 77 -2.65 12.79 -0.89
CA ILE A 77 -2.56 12.91 0.57
C ILE A 77 -1.77 11.72 1.15
N ALA A 78 -2.08 10.47 0.79
CA ALA A 78 -1.36 9.29 1.26
C ALA A 78 0.15 9.38 0.98
N VAL A 79 0.57 9.67 -0.25
CA VAL A 79 2.00 9.75 -0.60
C VAL A 79 2.71 10.95 0.02
N SER A 80 1.98 11.97 0.44
CA SER A 80 2.53 13.14 1.14
C SER A 80 2.68 12.95 2.65
N SER A 81 2.38 11.76 3.18
CA SER A 81 2.45 11.47 4.62
C SER A 81 3.85 11.67 5.21
N PRO A 82 4.00 12.38 6.35
CA PRO A 82 5.29 12.65 6.97
C PRO A 82 5.80 11.49 7.84
N SER A 83 4.98 10.48 8.10
CA SER A 83 5.36 9.32 8.90
C SER A 83 4.61 8.07 8.46
N VAL A 84 5.09 6.91 8.88
CA VAL A 84 4.45 5.61 8.64
C VAL A 84 3.07 5.56 9.30
N ALA A 85 2.93 6.06 10.53
CA ALA A 85 1.64 6.12 11.22
C ALA A 85 0.58 6.90 10.42
N VAL A 86 0.94 8.09 9.92
CA VAL A 86 0.02 8.91 9.10
C VAL A 86 -0.29 8.22 7.77
N LEU A 87 0.70 7.58 7.15
CA LEU A 87 0.51 6.80 5.93
C LEU A 87 -0.46 5.63 6.16
N CYS A 88 -0.29 4.84 7.22
CA CYS A 88 -1.15 3.71 7.56
C CYS A 88 -2.61 4.12 7.75
N THR A 89 -2.87 5.23 8.45
CA THR A 89 -4.22 5.77 8.61
C THR A 89 -4.86 6.09 7.26
N ARG A 90 -4.11 6.68 6.33
CA ARG A 90 -4.59 7.01 4.99
C ARG A 90 -4.77 5.76 4.11
N LEU A 91 -3.85 4.80 4.19
CA LEU A 91 -3.95 3.52 3.50
C LEU A 91 -5.16 2.71 3.95
N ARG A 92 -5.56 2.79 5.22
CA ARG A 92 -6.77 2.13 5.72
C ARG A 92 -8.00 2.54 4.92
N GLY A 93 -8.16 3.84 4.65
CA GLY A 93 -9.26 4.36 3.84
C GLY A 93 -9.19 3.89 2.38
N LEU A 94 -8.00 3.82 1.80
CA LEU A 94 -7.81 3.31 0.43
C LEU A 94 -8.09 1.80 0.32
N VAL A 95 -7.69 1.01 1.32
CA VAL A 95 -8.00 -0.42 1.39
C VAL A 95 -9.51 -0.67 1.47
N GLU A 96 -10.26 0.13 2.22
CA GLU A 96 -11.72 0.04 2.22
C GLU A 96 -12.34 0.31 0.84
N GLN A 97 -11.75 1.19 0.03
CA GLN A 97 -12.21 1.42 -1.33
C GLN A 97 -11.85 0.26 -2.28
N LEU A 98 -10.64 -0.32 -2.15
CA LEU A 98 -10.24 -1.50 -2.91
C LEU A 98 -11.17 -2.70 -2.66
N ARG A 99 -11.67 -2.83 -1.42
CA ARG A 99 -12.65 -3.86 -1.03
C ARG A 99 -13.98 -3.77 -1.79
N LEU A 100 -14.35 -2.61 -2.34
CA LEU A 100 -15.60 -2.46 -3.09
C LEU A 100 -15.59 -3.21 -4.43
N ILE A 101 -14.40 -3.47 -4.96
CA ILE A 101 -14.19 -4.08 -6.28
C ILE A 101 -13.32 -5.34 -6.22
N ASP A 102 -13.07 -5.85 -5.01
CA ASP A 102 -12.18 -7.00 -4.76
C ASP A 102 -10.81 -6.86 -5.45
N GLN A 103 -10.24 -5.65 -5.44
CA GLN A 103 -8.98 -5.36 -6.11
C GLN A 103 -7.79 -5.68 -5.19
N PRO A 104 -7.06 -6.78 -5.45
CA PRO A 104 -5.90 -7.15 -4.65
C PRO A 104 -4.70 -6.26 -4.94
N TRP A 105 -3.71 -6.32 -4.06
CA TRP A 105 -2.35 -5.85 -4.34
C TRP A 105 -1.30 -6.72 -3.64
N ASP A 106 -0.03 -6.44 -3.89
CA ASP A 106 1.09 -7.13 -3.28
C ASP A 106 1.48 -6.49 -1.95
N TYR A 107 1.02 -7.10 -0.85
CA TYR A 107 1.39 -6.70 0.50
C TYR A 107 2.89 -6.88 0.82
N ASP A 108 3.63 -7.71 0.07
CA ASP A 108 5.08 -7.82 0.24
C ASP A 108 5.78 -6.55 -0.30
N LEU A 109 5.27 -5.98 -1.39
CA LEU A 109 5.70 -4.67 -1.90
C LEU A 109 5.30 -3.54 -0.95
N LEU A 110 4.08 -3.56 -0.41
CA LEU A 110 3.63 -2.55 0.55
C LEU A 110 4.48 -2.55 1.82
N HIS A 111 4.83 -3.72 2.37
CA HIS A 111 5.73 -3.83 3.52
C HIS A 111 7.10 -3.17 3.22
N THR A 112 7.65 -3.44 2.03
CA THR A 112 8.91 -2.82 1.61
C THR A 112 8.79 -1.29 1.54
N ASP A 113 7.68 -0.79 0.97
CA ASP A 113 7.36 0.63 0.93
C ASP A 113 7.27 1.25 2.32
N LEU A 114 6.57 0.60 3.26
CA LEU A 114 6.39 1.06 4.64
C LEU A 114 7.72 1.10 5.40
N LYS A 115 8.56 0.08 5.24
CA LYS A 115 9.91 0.04 5.83
C LYS A 115 10.77 1.19 5.32
N ASP A 116 10.82 1.37 4.01
CA ASP A 116 11.57 2.48 3.39
C ASP A 116 10.99 3.84 3.78
N TRP A 117 9.71 3.93 4.13
CA TRP A 117 9.05 5.16 4.55
C TRP A 117 9.62 5.73 5.87
N HIS A 118 10.27 4.92 6.70
CA HIS A 118 10.94 5.39 7.92
C HIS A 118 12.16 6.27 7.63
N TYR A 119 12.77 6.14 6.44
CA TYR A 119 14.00 6.84 6.07
C TYR A 119 13.72 7.94 5.02
N PRO A 120 13.97 9.23 5.29
CA PRO A 120 13.59 10.33 4.38
C PRO A 120 14.04 10.15 2.92
N HIS A 121 15.32 9.79 2.71
CA HIS A 121 15.87 9.57 1.37
C HIS A 121 15.21 8.40 0.62
N ARG A 122 14.78 7.34 1.34
CA ARG A 122 14.10 6.19 0.73
C ARG A 122 12.62 6.47 0.50
N ARG A 123 11.98 7.19 1.43
CA ARG A 123 10.61 7.69 1.28
C ARG A 123 10.41 8.44 -0.03
N ASP A 124 11.35 9.32 -0.41
CA ASP A 124 11.24 10.05 -1.67
C ASP A 124 11.41 9.16 -2.91
N ARG A 125 12.11 8.02 -2.79
CA ARG A 125 12.14 7.00 -3.84
C ARG A 125 10.80 6.26 -3.94
N VAL A 126 10.21 5.89 -2.80
CA VAL A 126 8.87 5.26 -2.78
C VAL A 126 7.83 6.20 -3.40
N ARG A 127 7.82 7.48 -3.00
CA ARG A 127 6.93 8.50 -3.57
C ARG A 127 7.05 8.59 -5.09
N ARG A 128 8.28 8.63 -5.61
CA ARG A 128 8.53 8.65 -7.06
C ARG A 128 8.01 7.39 -7.74
N ARG A 129 8.28 6.20 -7.18
CA ARG A 129 7.77 4.93 -7.69
C ARG A 129 6.24 4.90 -7.73
N TRP A 130 5.58 5.31 -6.65
CA TRP A 130 4.12 5.40 -6.59
C TRP A 130 3.57 6.39 -7.62
N ALA A 131 4.16 7.59 -7.72
CA ALA A 131 3.71 8.61 -8.67
C ALA A 131 3.92 8.19 -10.14
N LEU A 132 4.98 7.45 -10.45
CA LEU A 132 5.19 6.87 -11.78
C LEU A 132 4.14 5.79 -12.04
N ALA A 133 4.04 4.77 -11.19
CA ALA A 133 3.12 3.64 -11.39
C ALA A 133 1.63 4.03 -11.36
N TYR A 134 1.26 5.10 -10.66
CA TYR A 134 -0.10 5.65 -10.66
C TYR A 134 -0.42 6.49 -11.90
N ARG A 135 0.61 6.93 -12.66
CA ARG A 135 0.45 7.66 -13.92
C ARG A 135 0.63 6.76 -15.15
N THR A 136 1.58 5.84 -15.15
CA THR A 136 2.02 5.13 -16.37
C THR A 136 1.01 4.14 -16.96
N TRP A 137 -0.09 3.79 -16.27
CA TRP A 137 -1.18 2.99 -16.87
C TRP A 137 -2.28 3.85 -17.53
N THR A 138 -2.01 5.14 -17.78
CA THR A 138 -2.85 5.95 -18.70
C THR A 138 -2.33 5.93 -20.14
N GLU A 139 -1.10 5.50 -20.40
CA GLU A 139 -0.51 5.47 -21.76
C GLU A 139 -0.62 4.11 -22.46
N THR A 140 -0.69 3.01 -21.71
CA THR A 140 -0.77 1.66 -22.32
C THR A 140 -2.17 1.27 -22.79
N ASP A 141 -3.21 2.02 -22.40
CA ASP A 141 -4.62 1.73 -22.73
C ASP A 141 -5.18 2.64 -23.86
N THR A 142 -4.32 3.45 -24.48
CA THR A 142 -4.60 4.22 -25.70
C THR A 142 -3.97 3.58 -26.95
N GLY A 143 -3.68 2.27 -26.90
CA GLY A 143 -3.12 1.49 -28.00
C GLY A 143 -4.06 0.40 -28.50
N ASN A 144 -4.95 0.77 -29.43
CA ASN A 144 -5.59 -0.06 -30.47
C ASN A 144 -6.91 -0.83 -30.15
N PRO A 145 -8.08 -0.35 -30.62
CA PRO A 145 -9.18 -1.19 -31.07
C PRO A 145 -9.01 -1.48 -32.57
N GLY A 146 -8.35 -2.58 -32.92
CA GLY A 146 -8.24 -3.00 -34.33
C GLY A 146 -7.10 -3.95 -34.65
N ALA A 147 -7.34 -5.25 -34.46
CA ALA A 147 -6.82 -6.34 -35.29
C ALA A 147 -7.70 -7.57 -35.08
#